data_AF-A0A519TKP6-F1
#
_entry.id   AF-A0A519TKP6-F1
#
_cell.length_a   1.000
_cell.length_b   1.000
_cell.length_c   1.000
_cell.angle_alpha   90.00
_cell.angle_beta   90.00
_cell.angle_gamma   90.00
#
_symmetry.space_group_name_H-M   'P 1'
#
loop_
_entity.id
_entity.type
_entity.pdbx_description
1 polymer ?
#
loop_
_entity_poly.entity_id
_entity_poly.type
_entity_poly.pdbx_seq_one_letter_code
_entity_poly.pdbx_strand_id
1 'polypeptide(L)'
;MKKNLSPEQNIELINLLKARFEKNMNRHKSLLWDKVQNKLDASPEKMWSLDEMETTGGEPDVVGYDEKTNEYIFYDCSAESPKGRRSICYDHEALEARKEHKPENSAINMAAEMGIELLTEEQYRTLQQLGNFDLKTSSWIITPPAIRKLKGALFADRRYDTVFKLKGLIYLCLVLNISSCYQDKQDTTKATSPKRIITDNFKKVRDSSSGMIIKLYNIDENSNIMEDTSKVIWSTSIVNSNDLKRFDHLFNAIKNGGYSCCPTTHYKLYFYQGKYKIMTYNVDTISQKNKALFFDDDFQISYLISLTEWNKFLNKK
;
A
#
# COMPACT_ATOMS: atom_id res chain seq x y z
N MET A 1 10.15 24.04 -22.07
CA MET A 1 8.90 24.33 -22.81
C MET A 1 8.09 25.32 -22.00
N LYS A 2 7.31 26.23 -22.64
CA LYS A 2 6.38 27.10 -21.90
C LYS A 2 5.18 26.25 -21.48
N LYS A 3 4.90 26.16 -20.18
CA LYS A 3 3.80 25.41 -19.58
C LYS A 3 2.47 26.17 -19.73
N ASN A 4 1.99 26.30 -20.96
CA ASN A 4 0.76 27.03 -21.30
C ASN A 4 -0.08 26.23 -22.30
N LEU A 5 -1.40 26.25 -22.09
CA LEU A 5 -2.39 25.65 -22.98
C LEU A 5 -2.80 26.60 -24.10
N SER A 6 -3.29 26.06 -25.22
CA SER A 6 -3.97 26.87 -26.24
C SER A 6 -5.27 27.47 -25.69
N PRO A 7 -5.82 28.54 -26.29
CA PRO A 7 -7.12 29.08 -25.91
C PRO A 7 -8.24 28.03 -25.94
N GLU A 8 -8.25 27.17 -26.96
CA GLU A 8 -9.23 26.10 -27.13
C GLU A 8 -9.10 25.06 -26.02
N GLN A 9 -7.88 24.59 -25.74
CA GLN A 9 -7.61 23.64 -24.65
C GLN A 9 -8.01 24.21 -23.28
N ASN A 10 -7.76 25.50 -23.02
CA ASN A 10 -8.20 26.15 -21.79
C ASN A 10 -9.73 26.12 -21.64
N ILE A 11 -10.47 26.45 -22.70
CA ILE A 11 -11.94 26.46 -22.68
C ILE A 11 -12.47 25.04 -22.44
N GLU A 12 -11.91 24.04 -23.12
CA GLU A 12 -12.29 22.64 -22.94
C GLU A 12 -12.05 22.17 -21.51
N LEU A 13 -10.86 22.46 -20.96
CA LEU A 13 -10.50 22.08 -19.60
C LEU A 13 -11.37 22.78 -18.56
N ILE A 14 -11.62 24.09 -18.68
CA ILE A 14 -12.51 24.82 -17.76
C ILE A 14 -13.92 24.22 -17.77
N ASN A 15 -14.47 23.91 -18.94
CA ASN A 15 -15.79 23.28 -19.04
C ASN A 15 -15.82 21.89 -18.40
N LEU A 16 -14.76 21.10 -18.58
CA LEU A 16 -14.61 19.78 -17.95
C LEU A 16 -14.54 19.88 -16.43
N LEU A 17 -13.67 20.75 -15.90
CA LEU A 17 -13.51 20.98 -14.47
C LEU A 17 -14.80 21.52 -13.85
N LYS A 18 -15.51 22.43 -14.54
CA LYS A 18 -16.81 22.95 -14.09
C LYS A 18 -17.85 21.85 -13.96
N ALA A 19 -18.00 21.03 -15.01
CA ALA A 19 -18.94 19.93 -15.01
C ALA A 19 -18.63 18.92 -13.89
N ARG A 20 -17.33 18.66 -13.62
CA ARG A 20 -16.90 17.79 -12.52
C ARG A 20 -17.20 18.41 -11.15
N PHE A 21 -16.91 19.69 -10.97
CA PHE A 21 -17.21 20.43 -9.75
C PHE A 21 -18.71 20.38 -9.43
N GLU A 22 -19.57 20.66 -10.41
CA GLU A 22 -21.03 20.64 -10.23
C GLU A 22 -21.56 19.23 -9.92
N LYS A 23 -20.98 18.20 -10.53
CA LYS A 23 -21.33 16.80 -10.27
C LYS A 23 -20.93 16.35 -8.86
N ASN A 24 -19.82 16.86 -8.33
CA ASN A 24 -19.21 16.41 -7.08
C ASN A 24 -19.36 17.41 -5.93
N MET A 25 -20.45 18.19 -5.90
CA MET A 25 -20.72 19.21 -4.87
C MET A 25 -20.66 18.69 -3.43
N ASN A 26 -20.74 17.38 -3.21
CA ASN A 26 -20.53 16.77 -1.90
C ASN A 26 -19.11 16.99 -1.35
N ARG A 27 -18.10 17.20 -2.21
CA ARG A 27 -16.70 17.42 -1.84
C ARG A 27 -16.42 18.87 -1.41
N HIS A 28 -17.22 19.83 -1.87
CA HIS A 28 -16.95 21.28 -1.75
C HIS A 28 -18.21 22.12 -1.60
N LYS A 29 -19.09 21.74 -0.66
CA LYS A 29 -20.44 22.33 -0.49
C LYS A 29 -20.49 23.85 -0.35
N SER A 30 -19.44 24.47 0.19
CA SER A 30 -19.37 25.91 0.47
C SER A 30 -18.64 26.72 -0.60
N LEU A 31 -18.04 26.06 -1.60
CA LEU A 31 -17.25 26.74 -2.62
C LEU A 31 -18.13 27.16 -3.80
N LEU A 32 -17.78 28.28 -4.42
CA LEU A 32 -18.46 28.81 -5.59
C LEU A 32 -17.56 28.67 -6.81
N TRP A 33 -18.07 28.02 -7.85
CA TRP A 33 -17.31 27.77 -9.08
C TRP A 33 -16.71 29.05 -9.67
N ASP A 34 -17.48 30.15 -9.74
CA ASP A 34 -17.00 31.42 -10.30
C ASP A 34 -15.73 31.93 -9.59
N LYS A 35 -15.60 31.69 -8.28
CA LYS A 35 -14.38 32.08 -7.54
C LYS A 35 -13.21 31.15 -7.84
N VAL A 36 -13.45 29.86 -8.07
CA VAL A 36 -12.44 28.89 -8.49
C VAL A 36 -11.96 29.23 -9.89
N GLN A 37 -12.89 29.42 -10.83
CA GLN A 37 -12.59 29.76 -12.22
C GLN A 37 -11.76 31.05 -12.33
N ASN A 38 -12.14 32.11 -11.61
CA ASN A 38 -11.35 33.35 -11.59
C ASN A 38 -9.89 33.13 -11.15
N LYS A 39 -9.62 32.18 -10.23
CA LYS A 39 -8.26 31.82 -9.81
C LYS A 39 -7.53 30.99 -10.87
N LEU A 40 -8.24 30.08 -11.54
CA LEU A 40 -7.71 29.26 -12.62
C LEU A 40 -7.32 30.10 -13.85
N ASP A 41 -8.19 31.02 -14.27
CA ASP A 41 -7.95 31.91 -15.41
C ASP A 41 -6.75 32.83 -15.18
N ALA A 42 -6.50 33.21 -13.92
CA ALA A 42 -5.33 33.98 -13.51
C ALA A 42 -4.05 33.15 -13.35
N SER A 43 -4.11 31.82 -13.49
CA SER A 43 -3.00 30.89 -13.20
C SER A 43 -2.69 29.92 -14.36
N PRO A 44 -2.16 30.41 -15.50
CA PRO A 44 -1.90 29.57 -16.69
C PRO A 44 -1.03 28.33 -16.43
N GLU A 45 -0.03 28.44 -15.56
CA GLU A 45 0.84 27.29 -15.23
C GLU A 45 0.09 26.19 -14.47
N LYS A 46 -0.89 26.56 -13.65
CA LYS A 46 -1.72 25.60 -12.89
C LYS A 46 -2.79 24.98 -13.77
N MET A 47 -3.33 25.74 -14.72
CA MET A 47 -4.17 25.20 -15.78
C MET A 47 -3.43 24.13 -16.58
N TRP A 48 -2.18 24.40 -16.97
CA TRP A 48 -1.34 23.40 -17.62
C TRP A 48 -1.13 22.15 -16.74
N SER A 49 -0.86 22.31 -15.44
CA SER A 49 -0.74 21.17 -14.52
C SER A 49 -2.02 20.33 -14.42
N LEU A 50 -3.20 20.98 -14.40
CA LEU A 50 -4.49 20.29 -14.36
C LEU A 50 -4.74 19.53 -15.68
N ASP A 51 -4.36 20.10 -16.83
CA ASP A 51 -4.44 19.42 -18.13
C ASP A 51 -3.56 18.17 -18.19
N GLU A 52 -2.33 18.26 -17.67
CA GLU A 52 -1.43 17.10 -17.58
C GLU A 52 -2.03 16.00 -16.68
N MET A 53 -2.71 16.40 -15.61
CA MET A 53 -3.43 15.45 -14.78
C MET A 53 -4.57 14.78 -15.56
N GLU A 54 -5.40 15.53 -16.30
CA GLU A 54 -6.45 14.94 -17.14
C GLU A 54 -5.88 14.00 -18.22
N THR A 55 -4.85 14.45 -18.93
CA THR A 55 -4.24 13.72 -20.06
C THR A 55 -3.66 12.38 -19.62
N THR A 56 -3.14 12.30 -18.40
CA THR A 56 -2.64 11.05 -17.81
C THR A 56 -3.72 10.19 -17.15
N GLY A 57 -5.00 10.56 -17.35
CA GLY A 57 -6.18 9.81 -16.92
C GLY A 57 -6.60 10.07 -15.47
N GLY A 58 -6.15 11.19 -14.90
CA GLY A 58 -6.57 11.65 -13.58
C GLY A 58 -7.96 12.28 -13.60
N GLU A 59 -8.46 12.64 -12.42
CA GLU A 59 -9.71 13.37 -12.26
C GLU A 59 -9.52 14.49 -11.23
N PRO A 60 -8.68 15.51 -11.53
CA PRO A 60 -8.48 16.64 -10.62
C PRO A 60 -9.80 17.34 -10.30
N ASP A 61 -10.01 17.60 -9.02
CA ASP A 61 -11.20 18.28 -8.51
C ASP A 61 -10.85 19.13 -7.30
N VAL A 62 -11.65 20.17 -7.06
CA VAL A 62 -11.46 21.04 -5.90
C VAL A 62 -11.93 20.31 -4.66
N VAL A 63 -11.09 20.27 -3.63
CA VAL A 63 -11.41 19.57 -2.37
C VAL A 63 -11.40 20.51 -1.17
N GLY A 64 -10.92 21.73 -1.34
CA GLY A 64 -10.80 22.69 -0.24
C GLY A 64 -10.34 24.06 -0.70
N TYR A 65 -10.39 24.98 0.26
CA TYR A 65 -9.89 26.35 0.12
C TYR A 65 -9.14 26.69 1.41
N ASP A 66 -7.88 27.08 1.27
CA ASP A 66 -7.07 27.59 2.38
C ASP A 66 -7.20 29.12 2.43
N GLU A 67 -7.89 29.61 3.44
CA GLU A 67 -8.11 31.04 3.64
C GLU A 67 -6.81 31.79 3.98
N LYS A 68 -5.83 31.12 4.59
CA LYS A 68 -4.56 31.77 5.01
C LYS A 68 -3.72 32.15 3.81
N THR A 69 -3.67 31.25 2.83
CA THR A 69 -2.89 31.44 1.60
C THR A 69 -3.76 31.96 0.46
N ASN A 70 -5.09 31.95 0.61
CA ASN A 70 -6.07 32.31 -0.42
C ASN A 70 -5.96 31.40 -1.66
N GLU A 71 -5.87 30.10 -1.42
CA GLU A 71 -5.60 29.07 -2.42
C GLU A 71 -6.69 28.02 -2.46
N TYR A 72 -7.02 27.57 -3.67
CA TYR A 72 -7.83 26.37 -3.85
C TYR A 72 -6.92 25.15 -3.91
N ILE A 73 -7.37 24.10 -3.23
CA ILE A 73 -6.66 22.83 -3.15
C ILE A 73 -7.33 21.87 -4.12
N PHE A 74 -6.54 21.34 -5.05
CA PHE A 74 -6.96 20.31 -5.98
C PHE A 74 -6.29 18.98 -5.62
N TYR A 75 -7.08 17.91 -5.54
CA TYR A 75 -6.56 16.54 -5.50
C TYR A 75 -6.96 15.81 -6.76
N ASP A 76 -6.16 14.83 -7.14
CA ASP A 76 -6.62 13.81 -8.09
C ASP A 76 -7.68 12.93 -7.41
N CYS A 77 -8.93 13.06 -7.85
CA CYS A 77 -10.06 12.32 -7.31
C CYS A 77 -10.45 11.13 -8.18
N SER A 78 -9.49 10.56 -8.92
CA SER A 78 -9.68 9.29 -9.63
C SER A 78 -10.01 8.18 -8.64
N ALA A 79 -11.02 7.35 -8.94
CA ALA A 79 -11.39 6.21 -8.09
C ALA A 79 -10.23 5.24 -7.85
N GLU A 80 -9.31 5.11 -8.83
CA GLU A 80 -8.08 4.34 -8.74
C GLU A 80 -6.96 5.11 -9.44
N SER A 81 -5.72 5.00 -8.95
CA SER A 81 -4.52 5.50 -9.63
C SER A 81 -4.58 5.24 -11.15
N PRO A 82 -4.41 6.21 -12.06
CA PRO A 82 -4.54 5.99 -13.51
C PRO A 82 -3.48 5.03 -14.06
N LYS A 83 -3.81 4.22 -15.09
CA LYS A 83 -2.87 3.20 -15.65
C LYS A 83 -1.50 3.77 -16.03
N GLY A 84 -1.46 4.96 -16.62
CA GLY A 84 -0.22 5.64 -17.03
C GLY A 84 0.63 6.17 -15.87
N ARG A 85 0.09 6.17 -14.64
CA ARG A 85 0.80 6.58 -13.42
C ARG A 85 1.09 5.40 -12.49
N ARG A 86 0.90 4.17 -12.99
CA ARG A 86 1.16 2.93 -12.27
C ARG A 86 2.56 2.39 -12.60
N SER A 87 2.99 1.45 -11.76
CA SER A 87 4.22 0.66 -11.89
C SER A 87 5.51 1.46 -11.93
N ILE A 88 5.50 2.66 -11.36
CA ILE A 88 6.67 3.53 -11.21
C ILE A 88 7.29 3.40 -9.82
N CYS A 89 8.59 3.66 -9.73
CA CYS A 89 9.28 3.75 -8.45
C CYS A 89 9.03 5.11 -7.77
N TYR A 90 9.43 5.24 -6.50
CA TYR A 90 9.15 6.45 -5.73
C TYR A 90 9.92 7.67 -6.26
N ASP A 91 11.24 7.57 -6.42
CA ASP A 91 12.10 8.69 -6.84
C ASP A 91 13.21 8.28 -7.80
N HIS A 92 13.96 9.26 -8.30
CA HIS A 92 15.04 9.04 -9.26
C HIS A 92 16.15 8.13 -8.71
N GLU A 93 16.50 8.25 -7.43
CA GLU A 93 17.46 7.33 -6.82
C GLU A 93 16.97 5.87 -6.85
N ALA A 94 15.69 5.64 -6.56
CA ALA A 94 15.09 4.30 -6.65
C ALA A 94 15.02 3.81 -8.11
N LEU A 95 14.86 4.73 -9.06
CA LEU A 95 14.89 4.45 -10.50
C LEU A 95 16.27 3.94 -10.93
N GLU A 96 17.34 4.66 -10.58
CA GLU A 96 18.71 4.32 -10.97
C GLU A 96 19.25 3.07 -10.25
N ALA A 97 18.73 2.75 -9.06
CA ALA A 97 19.12 1.54 -8.35
C ALA A 97 18.60 0.24 -9.00
N ARG A 98 17.63 0.32 -9.93
CA ARG A 98 17.03 -0.84 -10.60
C ARG A 98 17.90 -1.34 -11.75
N LYS A 99 18.32 -2.61 -11.67
CA LYS A 99 19.08 -3.30 -12.72
C LYS A 99 18.18 -4.00 -13.73
N GLU A 100 17.05 -4.51 -13.27
CA GLU A 100 16.07 -5.27 -14.08
C GLU A 100 14.68 -4.68 -13.84
N HIS A 101 13.84 -4.74 -14.88
CA HIS A 101 12.49 -4.15 -14.89
C HIS A 101 12.47 -2.68 -14.41
N LYS A 102 13.43 -1.88 -14.91
CA LYS A 102 13.50 -0.45 -14.62
C LYS A 102 12.22 0.21 -15.13
N PRO A 103 11.43 0.87 -14.25
CA PRO A 103 10.23 1.55 -14.70
C PRO A 103 10.58 2.74 -15.58
N GLU A 104 9.61 3.24 -16.35
CA GLU A 104 9.84 4.35 -17.27
C GLU A 104 10.16 5.66 -16.54
N ASN A 105 9.52 5.90 -15.39
CA ASN A 105 9.73 7.09 -14.60
C ASN A 105 9.61 6.81 -13.08
N SER A 106 9.69 7.87 -12.27
CA SER A 106 9.42 7.86 -10.83
C SER A 106 8.30 8.82 -10.45
N ALA A 107 7.64 8.54 -9.34
CA ALA A 107 6.53 9.33 -8.82
C ALA A 107 6.90 10.78 -8.56
N ILE A 108 8.04 11.02 -7.91
CA ILE A 108 8.54 12.38 -7.63
C ILE A 108 8.87 13.13 -8.93
N ASN A 109 9.47 12.45 -9.91
CA ASN A 109 9.79 13.09 -11.19
C ASN A 109 8.53 13.44 -11.98
N MET A 110 7.56 12.52 -12.08
CA MET A 110 6.28 12.80 -12.75
C MET A 110 5.56 13.97 -12.09
N ALA A 111 5.54 14.01 -10.75
CA ALA A 111 4.95 15.12 -10.02
C ALA A 111 5.66 16.45 -10.36
N ALA A 112 7.00 16.46 -10.34
CA ALA A 112 7.78 17.65 -10.68
C ALA A 112 7.59 18.10 -12.15
N GLU A 113 7.52 17.17 -13.09
CA GLU A 113 7.25 17.44 -14.51
C GLU A 113 5.91 18.14 -14.69
N MET A 114 4.85 17.59 -14.09
CA MET A 114 3.50 18.17 -14.11
C MET A 114 3.36 19.43 -13.25
N GLY A 115 4.31 19.76 -12.37
CA GLY A 115 4.24 20.93 -11.48
C GLY A 115 3.30 20.74 -10.29
N ILE A 116 3.20 19.49 -9.81
CA ILE A 116 2.30 19.01 -8.77
C ILE A 116 3.10 18.31 -7.67
N GLU A 117 2.47 18.01 -6.54
CA GLU A 117 3.13 17.40 -5.38
C GLU A 117 2.46 16.07 -5.02
N LEU A 118 3.17 15.18 -4.30
CA LEU A 118 2.53 14.02 -3.69
C LEU A 118 1.66 14.44 -2.50
N LEU A 119 0.61 13.69 -2.21
CA LEU A 119 -0.15 13.86 -0.96
C LEU A 119 0.72 13.52 0.25
N THR A 120 0.62 14.30 1.32
CA THR A 120 1.02 13.85 2.66
C THR A 120 0.04 12.79 3.19
N GLU A 121 0.41 12.07 4.24
CA GLU A 121 -0.50 11.10 4.87
C GLU A 121 -1.82 11.74 5.34
N GLU A 122 -1.74 12.93 5.94
CA GLU A 122 -2.93 13.65 6.43
C GLU A 122 -3.84 14.08 5.28
N GLN A 123 -3.27 14.61 4.21
CA GLN A 123 -4.03 14.98 3.02
C GLN A 123 -4.65 13.75 2.34
N TYR A 124 -3.93 12.61 2.28
CA TYR A 124 -4.48 11.36 1.76
C TYR A 124 -5.66 10.85 2.60
N ARG A 125 -5.56 10.93 3.94
CA ARG A 125 -6.69 10.60 4.82
C ARG A 125 -7.86 11.53 4.61
N THR A 126 -7.62 12.81 4.36
CA THR A 126 -8.65 13.81 4.03
C THR A 126 -9.34 13.46 2.71
N LEU A 127 -8.58 13.11 1.66
CA LEU A 127 -9.13 12.62 0.39
C LEU A 127 -10.09 11.44 0.63
N GLN A 128 -9.72 10.48 1.47
CA GLN A 128 -10.55 9.30 1.77
C GLN A 128 -11.84 9.62 2.54
N GLN A 129 -11.98 10.81 3.12
CA GLN A 129 -13.24 11.27 3.72
C GLN A 129 -14.22 11.81 2.66
N LEU A 130 -13.72 12.20 1.49
CA LEU A 130 -14.53 12.79 0.41
C LEU A 130 -15.14 11.73 -0.51
N GLY A 131 -14.64 10.49 -0.45
CA GLY A 131 -15.07 9.38 -1.28
C GLY A 131 -14.19 8.14 -1.07
N ASN A 132 -14.49 7.08 -1.81
CA ASN A 132 -13.73 5.84 -1.76
C ASN A 132 -12.74 5.82 -2.92
N PHE A 133 -11.45 5.96 -2.61
CA PHE A 133 -10.38 6.01 -3.59
C PHE A 133 -9.37 4.90 -3.33
N ASP A 134 -8.66 4.47 -4.38
CA ASP A 134 -7.63 3.45 -4.34
C ASP A 134 -8.11 2.15 -3.67
N LEU A 135 -9.28 1.64 -4.07
CA LEU A 135 -9.86 0.39 -3.54
C LEU A 135 -9.22 -0.87 -4.12
N LYS A 136 -8.51 -0.74 -5.25
CA LYS A 136 -7.82 -1.83 -5.95
C LYS A 136 -6.37 -1.49 -6.28
N THR A 137 -6.00 -0.23 -6.15
CA THR A 137 -4.66 0.29 -6.35
C THR A 137 -4.10 0.79 -5.02
N SER A 138 -2.83 1.18 -5.02
CA SER A 138 -2.20 1.89 -3.90
C SER A 138 -1.38 3.05 -4.45
N SER A 139 -1.18 4.10 -3.67
CA SER A 139 -0.65 5.36 -4.16
C SER A 139 0.45 5.94 -3.27
N TRP A 140 1.48 6.51 -3.88
CA TRP A 140 2.71 7.04 -3.30
C TRP A 140 2.29 8.32 -2.63
N ILE A 141 2.71 8.44 -1.39
CA ILE A 141 2.53 9.64 -0.58
C ILE A 141 3.91 10.17 -0.19
N ILE A 142 3.97 11.42 0.23
CA ILE A 142 5.22 12.03 0.70
C ILE A 142 5.84 11.12 1.77
N THR A 143 7.04 10.67 1.48
CA THR A 143 7.86 9.88 2.39
C THR A 143 8.69 10.81 3.25
N PRO A 144 8.55 10.77 4.60
CA PRO A 144 9.40 11.53 5.50
C PRO A 144 10.89 11.27 5.25
N PRO A 145 11.75 12.31 5.30
CA PRO A 145 13.17 12.18 5.02
C PRO A 145 13.88 11.08 5.85
N ALA A 146 13.47 10.90 7.11
CA ALA A 146 14.02 9.85 7.99
C ALA A 146 13.77 8.43 7.45
N ILE A 147 12.63 8.17 6.82
CA ILE A 147 12.30 6.89 6.19
C ILE A 147 13.04 6.76 4.86
N ARG A 148 13.05 7.84 4.07
CA ARG A 148 13.69 7.82 2.75
C ARG A 148 15.20 7.62 2.81
N LYS A 149 15.87 8.22 3.80
CA LYS A 149 17.30 8.02 4.09
C LYS A 149 17.66 6.55 4.37
N LEU A 150 16.72 5.77 4.88
CA LEU A 150 16.83 4.32 5.08
C LEU A 150 16.39 3.52 3.85
N LYS A 151 16.29 4.18 2.69
CA LYS A 151 15.80 3.67 1.40
C LYS A 151 14.34 3.20 1.40
N GLY A 152 13.56 3.58 2.41
CA GLY A 152 12.11 3.32 2.45
C GLY A 152 11.32 4.30 1.58
N ALA A 153 10.10 3.93 1.24
CA ALA A 153 9.11 4.79 0.61
C ALA A 153 7.70 4.42 1.13
N LEU A 154 6.83 5.41 1.24
CA LEU A 154 5.48 5.28 1.75
C LEU A 154 4.46 5.35 0.63
N PHE A 155 3.48 4.46 0.72
CA PHE A 155 2.29 4.48 -0.10
C PHE A 155 1.08 4.14 0.78
N ALA A 156 -0.11 4.46 0.28
CA ALA A 156 -1.37 4.24 0.96
C ALA A 156 -2.42 3.65 0.01
N ASP A 157 -3.34 2.88 0.57
CA ASP A 157 -4.55 2.42 -0.12
C ASP A 157 -5.72 2.34 0.85
N ARG A 158 -6.92 2.09 0.31
CA ARG A 158 -8.09 1.76 1.12
C ARG A 158 -8.51 0.32 0.87
N ARG A 159 -8.51 -0.48 1.92
CA ARG A 159 -9.01 -1.86 1.92
C ARG A 159 -9.90 -2.05 3.13
N TYR A 160 -10.95 -2.85 3.02
CA TYR A 160 -11.85 -3.13 4.15
C TYR A 160 -12.36 -1.86 4.85
N ASP A 161 -12.64 -0.82 4.07
CA ASP A 161 -13.03 0.51 4.55
C ASP A 161 -12.03 1.19 5.52
N THR A 162 -10.77 0.77 5.46
CA THR A 162 -9.67 1.27 6.29
C THR A 162 -8.54 1.78 5.42
N VAL A 163 -7.98 2.94 5.78
CA VAL A 163 -6.82 3.52 5.10
C VAL A 163 -5.54 2.86 5.64
N PHE A 164 -4.90 2.04 4.80
CA PHE A 164 -3.64 1.39 5.13
C PHE A 164 -2.47 2.25 4.68
N LYS A 165 -1.44 2.26 5.52
CA LYS A 165 -0.13 2.83 5.21
C LYS A 165 0.88 1.70 5.19
N LEU A 166 1.49 1.47 4.04
CA LEU A 166 2.38 0.34 3.82
C LEU A 166 3.79 0.83 3.46
N LYS A 167 4.79 -0.07 3.59
CA LYS A 167 6.21 0.21 3.27
C LYS A 167 6.66 -0.68 2.10
N GLY A 168 7.06 -0.07 0.99
CA GLY A 168 7.59 -0.74 -0.21
C GLY A 168 6.61 -0.94 -1.39
N LEU A 169 6.98 -0.37 -2.55
CA LEU A 169 6.36 -0.44 -3.90
C LEU A 169 4.83 -0.35 -3.96
N ILE A 170 4.30 0.77 -4.52
CA ILE A 170 3.15 0.88 -5.47
C ILE A 170 2.61 2.36 -5.57
N TYR A 171 1.95 2.66 -6.72
CA TYR A 171 1.47 3.84 -7.55
C TYR A 171 1.37 5.27 -6.99
N LEU A 172 0.67 6.26 -7.56
CA LEU A 172 0.92 7.72 -7.35
C LEU A 172 -0.37 8.53 -6.99
N CYS A 173 -0.40 9.30 -5.88
CA CYS A 173 -1.50 10.22 -5.55
C CYS A 173 -1.00 11.67 -5.42
N LEU A 174 -1.72 12.62 -6.00
CA LEU A 174 -1.19 13.96 -6.32
C LEU A 174 -2.06 15.11 -5.81
N VAL A 175 -1.39 16.19 -5.41
CA VAL A 175 -1.93 17.48 -4.95
C VAL A 175 -1.47 18.58 -5.87
N LEU A 176 -2.38 19.50 -6.16
CA LEU A 176 -2.09 20.81 -6.72
C LEU A 176 -2.56 21.89 -5.77
N ASN A 177 -1.60 22.66 -5.22
CA ASN A 177 -1.87 23.93 -4.55
C ASN A 177 -1.63 25.07 -5.55
N ILE A 178 -2.57 26.03 -5.62
CA ILE A 178 -2.48 27.18 -6.53
C ILE A 178 -1.85 28.35 -5.75
N SER A 179 -0.52 28.49 -5.79
CA SER A 179 0.24 29.57 -5.12
C SER A 179 1.25 30.27 -6.04
N SER A 180 1.71 31.46 -5.62
CA SER A 180 2.91 32.13 -6.13
C SER A 180 4.10 31.96 -5.16
N CYS A 181 5.22 31.42 -5.68
CA CYS A 181 6.56 31.16 -5.12
C CYS A 181 6.98 31.76 -3.75
N TYR A 182 7.61 30.94 -2.88
CA TYR A 182 8.84 31.28 -2.13
C TYR A 182 9.59 30.04 -1.58
N GLN A 183 10.94 30.02 -1.65
CA GLN A 183 11.83 28.95 -1.17
C GLN A 183 12.29 29.22 0.28
N ASP A 184 12.60 28.16 1.07
CA ASP A 184 13.83 28.19 1.87
C ASP A 184 14.36 26.81 2.33
N LYS A 185 15.70 26.74 2.49
CA LYS A 185 16.54 25.58 2.83
C LYS A 185 16.82 25.47 4.34
N GLN A 186 17.07 24.27 4.85
CA GLN A 186 18.05 23.95 5.93
C GLN A 186 18.21 22.42 6.04
N ASP A 187 19.34 21.82 5.72
CA ASP A 187 20.66 21.69 6.39
C ASP A 187 20.74 20.53 7.40
N THR A 188 21.82 19.75 7.27
CA THR A 188 21.95 18.38 7.77
C THR A 188 23.04 18.26 8.83
N THR A 189 22.77 17.54 9.92
CA THR A 189 23.82 16.97 10.78
C THR A 189 23.63 15.47 11.03
N LYS A 190 24.74 14.74 10.88
CA LYS A 190 24.86 13.28 10.91
C LYS A 190 24.77 12.74 12.35
N ALA A 191 24.01 11.66 12.53
CA ALA A 191 24.19 10.72 13.63
C ALA A 191 24.15 9.29 13.07
N THR A 192 25.14 8.48 13.42
CA THR A 192 25.35 7.10 13.00
C THR A 192 24.38 6.16 13.73
N SER A 193 23.68 5.28 13.02
CA SER A 193 22.68 4.35 13.59
C SER A 193 23.20 2.90 13.67
N PRO A 194 22.81 2.10 14.69
CA PRO A 194 23.31 0.73 14.88
C PRO A 194 22.51 -0.32 14.09
N LYS A 195 23.18 -1.44 13.74
CA LYS A 195 22.63 -2.64 13.06
C LYS A 195 21.47 -3.26 13.86
N ARG A 196 20.34 -3.56 13.20
CA ARG A 196 19.15 -4.20 13.81
C ARG A 196 19.18 -5.72 13.61
N ILE A 197 19.10 -6.47 14.71
CA ILE A 197 19.02 -7.93 14.77
C ILE A 197 17.58 -8.37 14.46
N ILE A 198 17.37 -9.27 13.50
CA ILE A 198 16.06 -9.87 13.19
C ILE A 198 15.79 -10.95 14.25
N THR A 199 14.82 -10.72 15.13
CA THR A 199 14.35 -11.74 16.06
C THR A 199 13.32 -12.65 15.39
N ASP A 200 13.58 -13.96 15.40
CA ASP A 200 12.73 -15.04 14.88
C ASP A 200 11.39 -15.13 15.63
N ASN A 201 10.33 -14.55 15.06
CA ASN A 201 9.02 -14.42 15.71
C ASN A 201 8.30 -15.77 15.83
N PHE A 202 8.40 -16.64 14.82
CA PHE A 202 7.77 -17.96 14.83
C PHE A 202 8.29 -18.84 15.96
N LYS A 203 9.61 -18.84 16.16
CA LYS A 203 10.21 -19.56 17.29
C LYS A 203 9.74 -19.01 18.63
N LYS A 204 9.66 -17.69 18.78
CA LYS A 204 9.13 -17.06 20.01
C LYS A 204 7.68 -17.47 20.29
N VAL A 205 6.83 -17.46 19.26
CA VAL A 205 5.43 -17.92 19.39
C VAL A 205 5.40 -19.37 19.85
N ARG A 206 6.17 -20.26 19.22
CA ARG A 206 6.28 -21.65 19.64
C ARG A 206 6.74 -21.77 21.10
N ASP A 207 7.80 -21.07 21.48
CA ASP A 207 8.38 -21.13 22.83
C ASP A 207 7.40 -20.65 23.92
N SER A 208 6.51 -19.70 23.57
CA SER A 208 5.46 -19.20 24.45
C SER A 208 4.17 -20.04 24.48
N SER A 209 4.06 -21.04 23.60
CA SER A 209 2.83 -21.82 23.43
C SER A 209 2.79 -23.03 24.37
N SER A 210 1.64 -23.25 25.01
CA SER A 210 1.35 -24.46 25.78
C SER A 210 0.63 -25.53 24.97
N GLY A 211 0.08 -25.19 23.81
CA GLY A 211 -0.62 -26.11 22.91
C GLY A 211 -0.89 -25.52 21.54
N MET A 212 -1.32 -26.37 20.61
CA MET A 212 -1.61 -25.99 19.22
C MET A 212 -2.76 -26.81 18.65
N ILE A 213 -3.61 -26.18 17.84
CA ILE A 213 -4.63 -26.84 17.04
C ILE A 213 -4.28 -26.67 15.57
N ILE A 214 -4.36 -27.75 14.80
CA ILE A 214 -4.16 -27.71 13.35
C ILE A 214 -5.49 -28.06 12.70
N LYS A 215 -5.91 -27.26 11.72
CA LYS A 215 -7.10 -27.52 10.91
C LYS A 215 -6.72 -27.55 9.44
N LEU A 216 -7.27 -28.51 8.70
CA LEU A 216 -7.19 -28.62 7.24
C LEU A 216 -8.54 -28.20 6.65
N TYR A 217 -8.49 -27.39 5.60
CA TYR A 217 -9.65 -26.83 4.92
C TYR A 217 -9.80 -27.43 3.52
N ASN A 218 -11.03 -27.58 3.05
CA ASN A 218 -11.31 -27.92 1.66
C ASN A 218 -11.13 -26.69 0.77
N ILE A 219 -10.44 -26.83 -0.35
CA ILE A 219 -10.28 -25.76 -1.34
C ILE A 219 -10.99 -26.26 -2.61
N ASP A 220 -12.10 -25.61 -2.96
CA ASP A 220 -12.81 -25.92 -4.20
C ASP A 220 -12.00 -25.35 -5.38
N GLU A 221 -11.40 -26.25 -6.16
CA GLU A 221 -10.56 -25.93 -7.32
C GLU A 221 -11.30 -25.10 -8.39
N ASN A 222 -12.63 -25.08 -8.38
CA ASN A 222 -13.47 -24.34 -9.35
C ASN A 222 -13.96 -22.97 -8.86
N SER A 223 -13.62 -22.56 -7.63
CA SER A 223 -14.05 -21.27 -7.09
C SER A 223 -12.98 -20.20 -7.31
N ASN A 224 -13.36 -19.06 -7.90
CA ASN A 224 -12.53 -17.84 -7.96
C ASN A 224 -12.36 -17.16 -6.57
N ILE A 225 -12.60 -17.88 -5.48
CA ILE A 225 -12.54 -17.40 -4.10
C ILE A 225 -11.31 -18.05 -3.46
N MET A 226 -10.33 -17.25 -3.07
CA MET A 226 -9.08 -17.70 -2.45
C MET A 226 -9.21 -18.30 -1.02
N GLU A 227 -10.40 -18.69 -0.56
CA GLU A 227 -10.59 -19.42 0.72
C GLU A 227 -12.08 -19.80 0.89
N ASP A 228 -12.41 -21.09 0.99
CA ASP A 228 -13.62 -21.53 1.72
C ASP A 228 -13.21 -22.06 3.10
N THR A 229 -12.92 -21.13 4.01
CA THR A 229 -12.57 -21.47 5.41
C THR A 229 -13.74 -22.00 6.22
N SER A 230 -14.94 -22.15 5.62
CA SER A 230 -16.12 -22.65 6.32
C SER A 230 -16.16 -24.19 6.42
N LYS A 231 -15.38 -24.91 5.60
CA LYS A 231 -15.39 -26.39 5.54
C LYS A 231 -14.08 -27.00 6.03
N VAL A 232 -13.97 -27.17 7.34
CA VAL A 232 -12.88 -27.96 7.96
C VAL A 232 -13.08 -29.44 7.64
N ILE A 233 -12.11 -30.07 7.01
CA ILE A 233 -12.16 -31.50 6.63
C ILE A 233 -11.34 -32.39 7.57
N TRP A 234 -10.38 -31.82 8.30
CA TRP A 234 -9.64 -32.53 9.34
C TRP A 234 -9.13 -31.57 10.40
N SER A 235 -9.02 -32.01 11.64
CA SER A 235 -8.35 -31.25 12.69
C SER A 235 -7.67 -32.17 13.71
N THR A 236 -6.59 -31.67 14.30
CA THR A 236 -5.94 -32.31 15.45
C THR A 236 -5.57 -31.26 16.49
N SER A 237 -5.48 -31.68 17.75
CA SER A 237 -5.12 -30.81 18.87
C SER A 237 -3.95 -31.41 19.64
N ILE A 238 -2.88 -30.64 19.76
CA ILE A 238 -1.71 -30.94 20.59
C ILE A 238 -1.88 -30.11 21.88
N VAL A 239 -2.45 -30.73 22.90
CA VAL A 239 -2.93 -30.07 24.13
C VAL A 239 -1.92 -30.07 25.28
N ASN A 240 -0.71 -30.59 25.05
CA ASN A 240 0.33 -30.74 26.06
C ASN A 240 1.69 -30.20 25.54
N SER A 241 2.34 -29.36 26.35
CA SER A 241 3.65 -28.76 26.05
C SER A 241 4.78 -29.77 25.74
N ASN A 242 4.75 -30.97 26.32
CA ASN A 242 5.74 -32.01 26.03
C ASN A 242 5.58 -32.61 24.63
N ASP A 243 4.34 -32.73 24.14
CA ASP A 243 4.08 -33.19 22.78
C ASP A 243 4.39 -32.09 21.77
N LEU A 244 4.13 -30.82 22.13
CA LEU A 244 4.56 -29.67 21.33
C LEU A 244 6.08 -29.62 21.17
N LYS A 245 6.83 -29.89 22.26
CA LYS A 245 8.30 -29.94 22.28
C LYS A 245 8.90 -30.98 21.33
N ARG A 246 8.19 -32.07 21.03
CA ARG A 246 8.67 -33.09 20.07
C ARG A 246 8.83 -32.52 18.66
N PHE A 247 8.11 -31.44 18.36
CA PHE A 247 8.11 -30.80 17.06
C PHE A 247 9.04 -29.59 16.97
N ASP A 248 9.75 -29.26 18.06
CA ASP A 248 10.70 -28.15 18.15
C ASP A 248 11.70 -28.06 17.00
N HIS A 249 12.15 -29.23 16.50
CA HIS A 249 13.06 -29.33 15.37
C HIS A 249 12.48 -28.72 14.08
N LEU A 250 11.17 -28.84 13.86
CA LEU A 250 10.46 -28.27 12.71
C LEU A 250 10.49 -26.73 12.75
N PHE A 251 10.41 -26.17 13.96
CA PHE A 251 10.47 -24.72 14.20
C PHE A 251 11.91 -24.17 14.19
N ASN A 252 12.91 -25.04 14.36
CA ASN A 252 14.33 -24.68 14.27
C ASN A 252 14.90 -24.84 12.84
N ALA A 253 14.24 -25.59 11.96
CA ALA A 253 14.67 -25.86 10.58
C ALA A 253 14.34 -24.71 9.59
N ILE A 254 13.85 -23.60 10.12
CA ILE A 254 13.25 -22.52 9.33
C ILE A 254 14.31 -21.72 8.58
N LYS A 255 14.01 -21.50 7.29
CA LYS A 255 14.67 -20.48 6.48
C LYS A 255 13.68 -19.34 6.25
N ASN A 256 14.15 -18.09 6.34
CA ASN A 256 13.34 -16.92 6.03
C ASN A 256 12.83 -17.05 4.59
N GLY A 257 11.52 -17.18 4.42
CA GLY A 257 10.87 -17.40 3.14
C GLY A 257 10.68 -16.11 2.33
N GLY A 258 10.90 -14.95 2.94
CA GLY A 258 10.62 -13.65 2.33
C GLY A 258 9.13 -13.36 2.23
N TYR A 259 8.73 -12.54 1.26
CA TYR A 259 7.33 -12.16 1.01
C TYR A 259 6.65 -13.18 0.09
N SER A 260 5.41 -13.57 0.39
CA SER A 260 4.60 -14.44 -0.47
C SER A 260 3.38 -13.68 -0.99
N CYS A 261 3.34 -13.44 -2.30
CA CYS A 261 2.24 -12.78 -2.97
C CYS A 261 1.23 -13.84 -3.43
N CYS A 262 0.17 -14.05 -2.64
CA CYS A 262 -0.95 -14.98 -2.89
C CYS A 262 -0.71 -16.46 -2.53
N PRO A 263 -0.34 -16.79 -1.27
CA PRO A 263 -0.35 -18.18 -0.83
C PRO A 263 -1.78 -18.70 -0.67
N THR A 264 -2.01 -19.97 -0.99
CA THR A 264 -3.30 -20.64 -0.78
C THR A 264 -3.28 -21.31 0.58
N THR A 265 -4.25 -20.99 1.44
CA THR A 265 -4.30 -21.57 2.79
C THR A 265 -4.95 -22.94 2.78
N HIS A 266 -4.16 -23.98 3.04
CA HIS A 266 -4.62 -25.36 3.16
C HIS A 266 -4.79 -25.76 4.62
N TYR A 267 -3.84 -25.34 5.47
CA TYR A 267 -3.88 -25.58 6.90
C TYR A 267 -3.85 -24.27 7.67
N LYS A 268 -4.52 -24.23 8.84
CA LYS A 268 -4.33 -23.20 9.86
C LYS A 268 -3.83 -23.82 11.15
N LEU A 269 -2.75 -23.28 11.69
CA LEU A 269 -2.18 -23.61 12.99
C LEU A 269 -2.57 -22.51 13.96
N TYR A 270 -3.26 -22.90 15.02
CA TYR A 270 -3.68 -22.02 16.09
C TYR A 270 -2.84 -22.32 17.32
N PHE A 271 -2.00 -21.37 17.74
CA PHE A 271 -1.16 -21.51 18.92
C PHE A 271 -1.86 -20.93 20.15
N TYR A 272 -1.72 -21.61 21.28
CA TYR A 272 -2.39 -21.25 22.54
C TYR A 272 -1.40 -21.16 23.70
N GLN A 273 -1.66 -20.23 24.61
CA GLN A 273 -1.08 -20.16 25.94
C GLN A 273 -2.20 -20.27 26.97
N GLY A 274 -2.27 -21.41 27.67
CA GLY A 274 -3.43 -21.79 28.46
C GLY A 274 -4.69 -21.86 27.58
N LYS A 275 -5.72 -21.10 27.94
CA LYS A 275 -6.99 -21.02 27.19
C LYS A 275 -7.01 -19.95 26.08
N TYR A 276 -5.95 -19.14 25.97
CA TYR A 276 -5.92 -17.99 25.07
C TYR A 276 -5.19 -18.32 23.79
N LYS A 277 -5.83 -18.05 22.64
CA LYS A 277 -5.16 -18.11 21.34
C LYS A 277 -4.18 -16.94 21.23
N ILE A 278 -2.92 -17.22 20.96
CA ILE A 278 -1.86 -16.19 20.88
C ILE A 278 -1.41 -15.89 19.45
N MET A 279 -1.58 -16.83 18.52
CA MET A 279 -1.17 -16.64 17.12
C MET A 279 -1.89 -17.62 16.20
N THR A 280 -2.08 -17.21 14.95
CA THR A 280 -2.52 -18.08 13.86
C THR A 280 -1.47 -18.04 12.75
N TYR A 281 -1.11 -19.21 12.23
CA TYR A 281 -0.29 -19.34 11.03
C TYR A 281 -1.06 -20.13 9.97
N ASN A 282 -1.07 -19.59 8.77
CA ASN A 282 -1.62 -20.22 7.58
C ASN A 282 -0.50 -21.00 6.90
N VAL A 283 -0.84 -22.14 6.28
CA VAL A 283 0.13 -23.00 5.60
C VAL A 283 -0.32 -23.28 4.18
N ASP A 284 0.59 -23.00 3.26
CA ASP A 284 0.48 -23.38 1.86
C ASP A 284 1.45 -24.51 1.55
N THR A 285 0.89 -25.65 1.13
CA THR A 285 1.66 -26.86 0.76
C THR A 285 1.66 -27.13 -0.74
N ILE A 286 1.02 -26.27 -1.55
CA ILE A 286 0.82 -26.48 -2.99
C ILE A 286 1.64 -25.49 -3.81
N SER A 287 1.66 -24.20 -3.47
CA SER A 287 2.28 -23.18 -4.32
C SER A 287 3.79 -23.34 -4.52
N GLN A 288 4.48 -23.97 -3.56
CA GLN A 288 5.92 -24.21 -3.64
C GLN A 288 6.25 -25.70 -3.66
N LYS A 289 6.86 -26.15 -4.77
CA LYS A 289 7.29 -27.54 -4.95
C LYS A 289 8.17 -28.01 -3.79
N ASN A 290 7.75 -29.12 -3.16
CA ASN A 290 8.45 -29.78 -2.05
C ASN A 290 8.62 -28.94 -0.77
N LYS A 291 7.85 -27.85 -0.61
CA LYS A 291 7.92 -26.99 0.58
C LYS A 291 6.53 -26.74 1.17
N ALA A 292 6.49 -26.54 2.47
CA ALA A 292 5.36 -25.99 3.19
C ALA A 292 5.74 -24.55 3.60
N LEU A 293 4.96 -23.59 3.12
CA LEU A 293 5.11 -22.17 3.38
C LEU A 293 4.15 -21.76 4.49
N PHE A 294 4.70 -21.31 5.61
CA PHE A 294 3.94 -20.79 6.74
C PHE A 294 3.96 -19.27 6.70
N PHE A 295 2.84 -18.63 6.97
CA PHE A 295 2.74 -17.17 7.03
C PHE A 295 1.71 -16.75 8.07
N ASP A 296 1.99 -15.64 8.76
CA ASP A 296 1.04 -15.05 9.70
C ASP A 296 -0.16 -14.42 8.96
N ASP A 297 -1.19 -14.05 9.71
CA ASP A 297 -2.38 -13.38 9.17
C ASP A 297 -2.06 -12.02 8.52
N ASP A 298 -0.89 -11.43 8.83
CA ASP A 298 -0.41 -10.20 8.22
C ASP A 298 0.35 -10.44 6.90
N PHE A 299 0.64 -11.70 6.55
CA PHE A 299 1.40 -12.12 5.36
C PHE A 299 2.81 -11.51 5.24
N GLN A 300 3.32 -10.91 6.32
CA GLN A 300 4.57 -10.14 6.28
C GLN A 300 5.80 -11.00 6.49
N ILE A 301 5.66 -12.10 7.23
CA ILE A 301 6.77 -12.99 7.55
C ILE A 301 6.38 -14.41 7.18
N SER A 302 7.13 -14.97 6.23
CA SER A 302 6.96 -16.37 5.84
C SER A 302 8.14 -17.24 6.26
N TYR A 303 7.81 -18.49 6.58
CA TYR A 303 8.74 -19.50 7.04
C TYR A 303 8.64 -20.72 6.14
N LEU A 304 9.79 -21.22 5.67
CA LEU A 304 9.84 -22.39 4.79
C LEU A 304 10.28 -23.62 5.57
N ILE A 305 9.50 -24.69 5.40
CA ILE A 305 9.76 -26.02 5.95
C ILE A 305 9.67 -27.02 4.80
N SER A 306 10.45 -28.10 4.82
CA SER A 306 10.32 -29.11 3.76
C SER A 306 8.97 -29.81 3.84
N LEU A 307 8.34 -30.07 2.68
CA LEU A 307 7.04 -30.74 2.65
C LEU A 307 7.13 -32.16 3.25
N THR A 308 8.29 -32.82 3.14
CA THR A 308 8.55 -34.11 3.77
C THR A 308 8.55 -34.02 5.30
N GLU A 309 9.18 -33.01 5.89
CA GLU A 309 9.15 -32.79 7.34
C GLU A 309 7.76 -32.41 7.82
N TRP A 310 7.04 -31.57 7.07
CA TRP A 310 5.65 -31.23 7.34
C TRP A 310 4.74 -32.48 7.35
N ASN A 311 4.85 -33.34 6.34
CA ASN A 311 4.05 -34.57 6.28
C ASN A 311 4.44 -35.56 7.40
N LYS A 312 5.73 -35.66 7.76
CA LYS A 312 6.16 -36.45 8.93
C LYS A 312 5.57 -35.90 10.23
N PHE A 313 5.47 -34.58 10.35
CA PHE A 313 4.84 -33.91 11.49
C PHE A 313 3.36 -34.24 11.61
N LEU A 314 2.60 -34.18 10.51
CA LEU A 314 1.16 -34.52 10.51
C LEU A 314 0.89 -36.02 10.80
N ASN A 315 1.80 -36.91 10.38
CA ASN A 315 1.60 -38.36 10.48
C ASN A 315 2.12 -39.00 11.78
N LYS A 316 2.91 -38.28 12.59
CA LYS A 316 3.35 -38.76 13.90
C LYS A 316 2.26 -38.50 14.94
N LYS A 317 1.35 -39.47 15.11
CA LYS A 317 0.41 -39.52 16.23
C LYS A 317 1.12 -39.83 17.55
#